data_AF-A0AA96QNL9-F1
#
_entry.id   AF-A0AA96QNL9-F1
#
_cell.length_a   1.000
_cell.length_b   1.000
_cell.length_c   1.000
_cell.angle_alpha   90.00
_cell.angle_beta   90.00
_cell.angle_gamma   90.00
#
_symmetry.space_group_name_H-M   'P 1'
#
loop_
_entity.id
_entity.type
_entity.pdbx_description
1 polymer ?
#
loop_
_entity_poly.entity_id
_entity_poly.type
_entity_poly.pdbx_seq_one_letter_code
_entity_poly.pdbx_strand_id
1 'polypeptide(L)'
;MAKLDVDAVDLPSLPVQYEDFDDGHEWRGEMQERGWIVPGLWGRYGWDLGRWPLTAVALFTAPKAGVWAYVTYVEGDVDVHAFDNENERDRAVTEEVVFWWRNGDADGPEDLPDTGHLEHHHGPFAGF
;
A
#
# COMPACT_ATOMS: atom_id res chain seq x y z
N MET A 1 -13.11 1.13 15.47
CA MET A 1 -12.92 0.55 14.12
C MET A 1 -11.57 -0.11 14.14
N ALA A 2 -11.51 -1.37 13.73
CA ALA A 2 -10.42 -2.27 14.08
C ALA A 2 -9.82 -2.93 12.85
N LYS A 3 -8.51 -3.22 12.94
CA LYS A 3 -7.84 -4.19 12.07
C LYS A 3 -8.67 -5.48 12.03
N LEU A 4 -8.95 -5.96 10.83
CA LEU A 4 -9.65 -7.21 10.60
C LEU A 4 -8.65 -8.38 10.60
N ASP A 5 -9.16 -9.56 10.96
CA ASP A 5 -8.46 -10.80 10.73
C ASP A 5 -8.50 -11.11 9.22
N VAL A 6 -7.33 -11.23 8.59
CA VAL A 6 -7.19 -11.44 7.14
C VAL A 6 -7.78 -12.78 6.71
N ASP A 7 -7.75 -13.79 7.58
CA ASP A 7 -8.31 -15.11 7.30
C ASP A 7 -9.84 -15.14 7.41
N ALA A 8 -10.44 -14.08 7.96
CA ALA A 8 -11.89 -13.96 8.15
C ALA A 8 -12.58 -13.09 7.09
N VAL A 9 -11.83 -12.54 6.12
CA VAL A 9 -12.35 -11.68 5.05
C VAL A 9 -12.11 -12.29 3.68
N ASP A 10 -13.01 -12.00 2.74
CA ASP A 10 -12.87 -12.40 1.34
C ASP A 10 -11.99 -11.37 0.61
N LEU A 11 -10.74 -11.75 0.33
CA LEU A 11 -9.76 -10.96 -0.41
C LEU A 11 -9.41 -11.66 -1.71
N PRO A 12 -9.09 -10.91 -2.79
CA PRO A 12 -8.54 -11.54 -3.97
C PRO A 12 -7.23 -12.26 -3.65
N SER A 13 -6.94 -13.34 -4.37
CA SER A 13 -5.69 -14.08 -4.19
C SER A 13 -4.47 -13.19 -4.41
N LEU A 14 -3.40 -13.49 -3.69
CA LEU A 14 -2.09 -12.88 -3.93
C LEU A 14 -1.32 -13.74 -4.93
N PRO A 15 -0.46 -13.13 -5.76
CA PRO A 15 0.48 -13.88 -6.57
C PRO A 15 1.59 -14.48 -5.71
N VAL A 16 2.11 -15.63 -6.14
CA VAL A 16 3.17 -16.38 -5.46
C VAL A 16 4.51 -16.12 -6.16
N GLN A 17 5.53 -15.71 -5.42
CA GLN A 17 6.86 -15.45 -5.97
C GLN A 17 7.44 -16.71 -6.63
N TYR A 18 8.07 -16.54 -7.79
CA TYR A 18 8.63 -17.59 -8.67
C TYR A 18 7.62 -18.56 -9.30
N GLU A 19 6.32 -18.44 -8.98
CA GLU A 19 5.25 -19.12 -9.69
C GLU A 19 4.52 -18.15 -10.63
N ASP A 20 4.17 -16.97 -10.11
CA ASP A 20 3.39 -15.94 -10.81
C ASP A 20 4.25 -14.73 -11.22
N PHE A 21 5.34 -14.42 -10.50
CA PHE A 21 6.19 -13.26 -10.76
C PHE A 21 7.65 -13.45 -10.28
N ASP A 22 8.60 -12.78 -10.94
CA ASP A 22 10.01 -12.75 -10.56
C ASP A 22 10.44 -11.44 -9.86
N ASP A 23 9.79 -10.31 -10.18
CA ASP A 23 10.12 -8.99 -9.61
C ASP A 23 8.90 -8.11 -9.32
N GLY A 24 9.14 -6.91 -8.79
CA GLY A 24 8.07 -5.96 -8.46
C GLY A 24 7.25 -5.50 -9.67
N HIS A 25 7.84 -5.42 -10.87
CA HIS A 25 7.10 -5.02 -12.07
C HIS A 25 6.10 -6.09 -12.51
N GLU A 26 6.49 -7.36 -12.46
CA GLU A 26 5.60 -8.47 -12.73
C GLU A 26 4.55 -8.62 -11.62
N TRP A 27 4.96 -8.50 -10.35
CA TRP A 27 4.06 -8.49 -9.20
C TRP A 27 2.94 -7.46 -9.35
N ARG A 28 3.26 -6.25 -9.82
CA ARG A 28 2.25 -5.21 -10.11
C ARG A 28 1.21 -5.69 -11.10
N GLY A 29 1.64 -6.32 -12.20
CA GLY A 29 0.74 -6.82 -13.24
C GLY A 29 -0.21 -7.86 -12.67
N GLU A 30 0.33 -8.85 -11.98
CA GLU A 30 -0.42 -9.92 -11.33
C GLU A 30 -1.43 -9.40 -10.30
N MET A 31 -1.02 -8.46 -9.44
CA MET A 31 -1.91 -7.84 -8.47
C MET A 31 -3.08 -7.13 -9.16
N GLN A 32 -2.82 -6.40 -10.25
CA GLN A 32 -3.86 -5.70 -11.01
C GLN A 32 -4.85 -6.66 -11.68
N GLU A 33 -4.38 -7.77 -12.25
CA GLU A 33 -5.23 -8.80 -12.84
C GLU A 33 -6.16 -9.46 -11.81
N ARG A 34 -5.71 -9.54 -10.55
CA ARG A 34 -6.48 -10.09 -9.43
C ARG A 34 -7.39 -9.06 -8.75
N GLY A 35 -7.44 -7.83 -9.25
CA GLY A 35 -8.38 -6.81 -8.78
C GLY A 35 -7.83 -5.89 -7.68
N TRP A 36 -6.51 -5.90 -7.45
CA TRP A 36 -5.85 -4.90 -6.62
C TRP A 36 -5.51 -3.64 -7.43
N ILE A 37 -5.43 -2.50 -6.75
CA ILE A 37 -4.89 -1.26 -7.31
C ILE A 37 -3.48 -1.09 -6.78
N VAL A 38 -2.52 -0.82 -7.65
CA VAL A 38 -1.10 -0.65 -7.26
C VAL A 38 -0.68 0.79 -7.55
N PRO A 39 -0.96 1.75 -6.64
CA PRO A 39 -0.56 3.14 -6.84
C PRO A 39 0.95 3.31 -6.73
N GLY A 40 1.51 4.23 -7.52
CA GLY A 40 2.91 4.63 -7.39
C GLY A 40 3.11 5.88 -6.54
N LEU A 41 2.03 6.62 -6.26
CA LEU A 41 2.08 7.94 -5.62
C LEU A 41 1.12 7.99 -4.42
N TRP A 42 1.54 8.72 -3.39
CA TRP A 42 0.82 8.89 -2.12
C TRP A 42 0.78 10.35 -1.67
N GLY A 43 -0.18 10.66 -0.80
CA GLY A 43 -0.39 11.99 -0.24
C GLY A 43 -0.87 13.01 -1.27
N ARG A 44 -1.14 14.22 -0.78
CA ARG A 44 -1.75 15.32 -1.56
C ARG A 44 -0.93 15.75 -2.78
N TYR A 45 0.40 15.74 -2.70
CA TYR A 45 1.27 16.25 -3.77
C TYR A 45 1.94 15.14 -4.60
N GLY A 46 1.65 13.86 -4.30
CA GLY A 46 2.15 12.73 -5.08
C GLY A 46 3.62 12.43 -4.83
N TRP A 47 3.92 11.99 -3.61
CA TRP A 47 5.24 11.44 -3.24
C TRP A 47 5.29 9.95 -3.51
N ASP A 48 6.50 9.39 -3.54
CA ASP A 48 6.70 7.98 -3.89
C ASP A 48 6.04 7.06 -2.86
N LEU A 49 5.14 6.18 -3.33
CA LEU A 49 4.57 5.09 -2.55
C LEU A 49 5.47 3.84 -2.65
N GLY A 50 6.66 3.95 -2.08
CA GLY A 50 7.72 2.95 -2.21
C GLY A 50 8.65 3.20 -3.40
N ARG A 51 9.69 2.38 -3.51
CA ARG A 51 10.74 2.49 -4.52
C ARG A 51 10.66 1.35 -5.48
N TRP A 52 10.17 1.63 -6.67
CA TRP A 52 10.07 0.65 -7.72
C TRP A 52 11.47 0.17 -8.19
N PRO A 53 11.68 -1.14 -8.43
CA PRO A 53 10.75 -2.26 -8.22
C PRO A 53 10.93 -2.99 -6.86
N LEU A 54 11.60 -2.37 -5.88
CA LEU A 54 12.00 -3.00 -4.62
C LEU A 54 10.88 -2.97 -3.56
N THR A 55 10.20 -1.84 -3.41
CA THR A 55 9.06 -1.71 -2.49
C THR A 55 7.85 -1.13 -3.20
N ALA A 56 6.68 -1.67 -2.87
CA ALA A 56 5.40 -1.24 -3.43
C ALA A 56 4.25 -1.52 -2.48
N VAL A 57 3.11 -0.86 -2.72
CA VAL A 57 1.85 -1.12 -2.03
C VAL A 57 0.76 -1.42 -3.04
N ALA A 58 -0.05 -2.43 -2.75
CA ALA A 58 -1.32 -2.68 -3.43
C ALA A 58 -2.48 -2.41 -2.47
N LEU A 59 -3.58 -1.87 -2.98
CA LEU A 59 -4.79 -1.53 -2.25
C LEU A 59 -5.96 -2.34 -2.78
N PHE A 60 -6.84 -2.75 -1.88
CA PHE A 60 -8.14 -3.32 -2.20
C PHE A 60 -9.25 -2.60 -1.44
N THR A 61 -10.38 -2.43 -2.11
CA THR A 61 -11.55 -1.72 -1.59
C THR A 61 -12.81 -2.49 -1.97
N ALA A 62 -13.55 -2.97 -0.97
CA ALA A 62 -14.85 -3.62 -1.14
C ALA A 62 -15.89 -3.04 -0.16
N PRO A 63 -16.45 -1.84 -0.43
CA PRO A 63 -17.30 -1.12 0.53
C PRO A 63 -18.58 -1.87 0.88
N LYS A 64 -19.13 -2.68 -0.04
CA LYS A 64 -20.31 -3.51 0.22
C LYS A 64 -20.03 -4.64 1.22
N ALA A 65 -18.79 -5.13 1.25
CA ALA A 65 -18.32 -6.12 2.22
C ALA A 65 -17.79 -5.47 3.50
N GLY A 66 -17.61 -4.14 3.51
CA GLY A 66 -17.00 -3.43 4.62
C GLY A 66 -15.50 -3.73 4.77
N VAL A 67 -14.79 -4.01 3.68
CA VAL A 67 -13.37 -4.39 3.70
C VAL A 67 -12.53 -3.40 2.90
N TRP A 68 -11.46 -2.92 3.54
CA TRP A 68 -10.40 -2.13 2.94
C TRP A 68 -9.07 -2.75 3.33
N ALA A 69 -8.27 -3.16 2.35
CA ALA A 69 -7.03 -3.87 2.61
C ALA A 69 -5.86 -3.24 1.84
N TYR A 70 -4.65 -3.48 2.33
CA TYR A 70 -3.43 -3.23 1.58
C TYR A 70 -2.47 -4.41 1.70
N VAL A 71 -1.57 -4.51 0.74
CA VAL A 71 -0.45 -5.45 0.71
C VAL A 71 0.82 -4.65 0.50
N THR A 72 1.83 -4.87 1.33
CA THR A 72 3.19 -4.42 1.05
C THR A 72 3.92 -5.49 0.25
N TYR A 73 4.75 -5.04 -0.67
CA TYR A 73 5.77 -5.85 -1.32
C TYR A 73 7.12 -5.26 -0.94
N VAL A 74 8.04 -6.08 -0.44
CA VAL A 74 9.41 -5.69 -0.10
C VAL A 74 10.36 -6.78 -0.62
N GLU A 75 10.93 -6.56 -1.80
CA GLU A 75 11.92 -7.44 -2.44
C GLU A 75 11.50 -8.92 -2.53
N GLY A 76 10.19 -9.19 -2.63
CA GLY A 76 9.62 -10.54 -2.70
C GLY A 76 8.74 -10.89 -1.52
N ASP A 77 9.00 -10.31 -0.35
CA ASP A 77 8.18 -10.52 0.84
C ASP A 77 6.87 -9.74 0.72
N VAL A 78 5.76 -10.38 1.08
CA VAL A 78 4.42 -9.79 1.04
C VAL A 78 3.72 -9.88 2.40
N ASP A 79 3.20 -8.75 2.88
CA ASP A 79 2.40 -8.69 4.11
C ASP A 79 1.02 -8.10 3.81
N VAL A 80 -0.02 -8.71 4.38
CA VAL A 80 -1.43 -8.35 4.13
C VAL A 80 -2.06 -7.75 5.37
N HIS A 81 -2.80 -6.66 5.17
CA HIS A 81 -3.52 -5.96 6.23
C HIS A 81 -4.93 -5.63 5.77
N ALA A 82 -5.93 -5.91 6.60
CA ALA A 82 -7.33 -5.61 6.32
C ALA A 82 -7.96 -4.76 7.44
N PHE A 83 -8.90 -3.90 7.07
CA PHE A 83 -9.57 -2.92 7.93
C PHE A 83 -11.05 -2.82 7.59
N ASP A 84 -11.84 -2.39 8.57
CA ASP A 84 -13.29 -2.17 8.44
C ASP A 84 -13.67 -0.79 7.86
N ASN A 85 -12.69 0.05 7.52
CA ASN A 85 -12.90 1.33 6.86
C ASN A 85 -11.66 1.82 6.09
N GLU A 86 -11.91 2.71 5.13
CA GLU A 86 -10.90 3.32 4.28
C GLU A 86 -9.86 4.13 5.04
N ASN A 87 -10.29 4.94 6.00
CA ASN A 87 -9.40 5.88 6.69
C ASN A 87 -8.33 5.16 7.53
N GLU A 88 -8.68 4.04 8.18
CA GLU A 88 -7.72 3.22 8.92
C GLU A 88 -6.74 2.50 7.98
N ARG A 89 -7.20 1.98 6.83
CA ARG A 89 -6.29 1.45 5.80
C ARG A 89 -5.31 2.52 5.35
N ASP A 90 -5.82 3.69 4.95
CA ASP A 90 -4.99 4.78 4.43
C ASP A 90 -4.03 5.31 5.50
N ARG A 91 -4.45 5.30 6.77
CA ARG A 91 -3.59 5.68 7.89
C ARG A 91 -2.44 4.69 8.04
N ALA A 92 -2.73 3.40 7.99
CA ALA A 92 -1.71 2.36 8.10
C ALA A 92 -0.72 2.39 6.91
N VAL A 93 -1.21 2.58 5.68
CA VAL A 93 -0.35 2.79 4.50
C VAL A 93 0.49 4.06 4.65
N THR A 94 -0.08 5.14 5.20
CA THR A 94 0.65 6.38 5.46
C THR A 94 1.76 6.17 6.51
N GLU A 95 1.51 5.38 7.55
CA GLU A 95 2.51 5.03 8.56
C GLU A 95 3.67 4.20 7.94
N GLU A 96 3.35 3.28 7.04
CA GLU A 96 4.34 2.48 6.29
C GLU A 96 5.21 3.34 5.36
N VAL A 97 4.58 4.15 4.49
CA VAL A 97 5.33 4.96 3.52
C VAL A 97 6.17 6.05 4.19
N VAL A 98 5.69 6.60 5.31
CA VAL A 98 6.45 7.54 6.13
C VAL A 98 7.69 6.89 6.74
N PHE A 99 7.61 5.61 7.11
CA PHE A 99 8.78 4.85 7.53
C PHE A 99 9.79 4.72 6.38
N TRP A 100 9.34 4.39 5.16
CA TRP A 100 10.23 4.31 3.99
C TRP A 100 10.87 5.66 3.63
N TRP A 101 10.10 6.76 3.65
CA TRP A 101 10.63 8.11 3.40
C TRP A 101 11.71 8.50 4.40
N ARG A 102 11.49 8.23 5.70
CA ARG A 102 12.47 8.55 6.75
C ARG A 102 13.78 7.78 6.60
N ASN A 103 13.71 6.53 6.14
CA ASN A 103 14.88 5.68 5.98
C ASN A 103 15.59 5.88 4.63
N GLY A 104 15.07 6.76 3.76
CA GLY A 104 15.63 7.01 2.44
C GLY A 104 15.35 5.89 1.44
N ASP A 105 14.36 5.05 1.71
CA ASP A 105 13.96 3.98 0.81
C ASP A 105 13.13 4.52 -0.35
N ALA A 106 12.37 5.60 -0.17
CA ALA A 106 11.55 6.26 -1.20
C ALA A 106 11.62 7.80 -1.06
N ASP A 107 11.36 8.52 -2.16
CA ASP A 107 11.41 9.99 -2.16
C ASP A 107 10.15 10.59 -1.52
N GLY A 108 10.35 11.17 -0.34
CA GLY A 108 9.30 11.76 0.48
C GLY A 108 9.24 13.29 0.48
N PRO A 109 8.32 13.87 1.26
CA PRO A 109 8.18 15.31 1.44
C PRO A 109 9.38 15.94 2.16
N GLU A 110 9.80 17.12 1.70
CA GLU A 110 10.83 17.93 2.38
C GLU A 110 10.39 18.39 3.78
N ASP A 111 9.08 18.51 4.01
CA ASP A 111 8.48 18.95 5.28
C ASP A 111 8.08 17.80 6.21
N LEU A 112 8.59 16.59 5.96
CA LEU A 112 8.35 15.42 6.81
C LEU A 112 8.89 15.68 8.24
N PRO A 113 8.03 15.69 9.28
CA PRO A 113 8.50 15.90 10.65
C PRO A 113 9.36 14.72 11.13
N ASP A 114 10.19 14.96 12.16
CA ASP A 114 11.00 13.89 12.80
C ASP A 114 10.14 12.73 13.33
N THR A 115 8.90 13.02 13.76
CA THR A 115 7.93 12.03 14.24
C THR A 115 6.53 12.29 13.69
N GLY A 116 5.78 11.24 13.36
CA GLY A 116 4.41 11.36 12.84
C GLY A 116 4.35 11.71 11.35
N HIS A 117 3.33 12.44 10.92
CA HIS A 117 3.19 12.96 9.56
C HIS A 117 2.17 14.11 9.58
N LEU A 118 2.15 14.91 8.52
CA LEU A 118 1.17 15.98 8.32
C LEU A 118 -0.04 15.43 7.59
N GLU A 119 -1.19 16.09 7.74
CA GLU A 119 -2.45 15.66 7.11
C GLU A 119 -2.31 15.49 5.60
N HIS A 120 -1.52 16.35 4.94
CA HIS A 120 -1.36 16.28 3.51
C HIS A 120 -0.45 15.12 3.04
N HIS A 121 0.21 14.40 3.94
CA HIS A 121 0.95 13.16 3.63
C HIS A 121 0.02 11.93 3.56
N HIS A 122 -1.23 12.05 4.00
CA HIS A 122 -2.17 10.94 4.14
C HIS A 122 -3.01 10.69 2.89
N GLY A 123 -3.23 9.40 2.61
CA GLY A 123 -4.17 8.91 1.60
C GLY A 123 -3.63 8.82 0.17
N PRO A 124 -4.34 8.13 -0.73
CA PRO A 124 -3.95 8.01 -2.13
C PRO A 124 -3.85 9.37 -2.83
N PHE A 125 -2.85 9.52 -3.69
CA PHE A 125 -2.76 10.72 -4.55
C PHE A 125 -3.93 10.73 -5.54
N ALA A 126 -4.69 11.83 -5.56
CA ALA A 126 -5.90 11.97 -6.37
C ALA A 126 -5.66 12.62 -7.76
N GLY A 127 -4.42 12.99 -8.09
CA GLY A 127 -4.09 13.67 -9.34
C GLY A 127 -3.90 12.69 -10.51
N PHE A 128 -4.65 12.92 -11.58
CA PHE A 128 -4.37 12.47 -12.95
C PHE A 128 -4.56 13.64 -13.90
#